data_AF-A0A222FJ81-F1
#
_entry.id   AF-A0A222FJ81-F1
#
_cell.length_a   1.000
_cell.length_b   1.000
_cell.length_c   1.000
_cell.angle_alpha   90.00
_cell.angle_beta   90.00
_cell.angle_gamma   90.00
#
_symmetry.space_group_name_H-M   'P 1'
#
loop_
_entity.id
_entity.type
_entity.pdbx_description
1 polymer ?
#
loop_
_entity_poly.entity_id
_entity_poly.type
_entity_poly.pdbx_seq_one_letter_code
_entity_poly.pdbx_strand_id
1 'polypeptide(L)'
;MFLWLTQDVNGKPRFLSFDTPYDLLGISDREHLMPRLGKTDNAKSMDEYLQAGTEGILVDQDGRAVYYSQYINPEFVEFMQSNGLTDYKNVQNFDPYTPFDINVAEFKASWKIVQPGEDTSGFYTMESSVYALKNSGGKIVVDEDKSLTVTLALVGFHIAGVVKDHPEMIWATFEHKDNAPNVPTDFSPSTIISDKDWTFYQANTPFSQCNINPANSPSLTLNEQDQTLSPVTQVCRQYEDGNYARQVTLDVPTNIKVVNQLNQSVLDQLNKDDVWSNYFEVSAIWFSRKNGLQPNMGLASDVDSSDQQLLIGGLRLSNSTIETFTQSQSTMNNCFRCHNTLQRFPPSPNMDPLPGMNLNISHAFMNIYFWDQEMKNAKKAN
;
A
#
# COMPACT_ATOMS: atom_id res chain seq x y z
N MET A 1 15.71 5.07 4.82
CA MET A 1 15.32 3.81 4.14
C MET A 1 15.04 4.03 2.65
N PHE A 2 14.14 4.95 2.27
CA PHE A 2 13.79 5.22 0.86
C PHE A 2 14.99 5.37 -0.08
N LEU A 3 15.93 6.28 0.20
CA LEU A 3 17.13 6.46 -0.65
C LEU A 3 18.02 5.22 -0.77
N TRP A 4 18.05 4.35 0.24
CA TRP A 4 18.80 3.10 0.18
C TRP A 4 18.10 2.07 -0.73
N LEU A 5 16.76 2.05 -0.70
CA LEU A 5 15.93 1.22 -1.58
C LEU A 5 15.95 1.69 -3.03
N THR A 6 16.09 2.99 -3.26
CA THR A 6 16.11 3.60 -4.60
C THR A 6 17.51 3.78 -5.17
N GLN A 7 18.54 3.40 -4.43
CA GLN A 7 19.91 3.35 -4.94
C GLN A 7 19.99 2.41 -6.14
N ASP A 8 20.71 2.84 -7.19
CA ASP A 8 20.98 2.02 -8.37
C ASP A 8 21.82 0.79 -7.99
N VAL A 9 21.28 -0.38 -8.34
CA VAL A 9 21.93 -1.68 -8.32
C VAL A 9 21.71 -2.31 -9.69
N ASN A 10 22.75 -2.25 -10.53
CA ASN A 10 22.73 -2.78 -11.91
C ASN A 10 21.69 -2.12 -12.83
N GLY A 11 21.55 -0.79 -12.76
CA GLY A 11 20.66 -0.01 -13.62
C GLY A 11 19.20 0.03 -13.16
N LYS A 12 18.91 -0.44 -11.94
CA LYS A 12 17.57 -0.47 -11.34
C LYS A 12 17.64 -0.15 -9.84
N PRO A 13 16.59 0.43 -9.24
CA PRO A 13 16.43 0.53 -7.79
C PRO A 13 16.61 -0.82 -7.10
N ARG A 14 17.36 -0.82 -6.00
CA ARG A 14 17.60 -1.99 -5.15
C ARG A 14 16.32 -2.78 -4.82
N PHE A 15 15.22 -2.10 -4.48
CA PHE A 15 14.00 -2.81 -4.09
C PHE A 15 13.41 -3.70 -5.19
N LEU A 16 13.72 -3.44 -6.47
CA LEU A 16 13.26 -4.27 -7.59
C LEU A 16 14.01 -5.62 -7.67
N SER A 17 15.09 -5.79 -6.92
CA SER A 17 15.79 -7.08 -6.81
C SER A 17 15.33 -7.91 -5.60
N PHE A 18 14.34 -7.44 -4.84
CA PHE A 18 13.82 -8.14 -3.67
C PHE A 18 12.72 -9.12 -4.07
N ASP A 19 12.60 -10.19 -3.29
CA ASP A 19 11.58 -11.20 -3.50
C ASP A 19 10.18 -10.61 -3.27
N THR A 20 9.21 -11.16 -3.96
CA THR A 20 7.79 -10.98 -3.69
C THR A 20 7.31 -12.07 -2.73
N PRO A 21 6.18 -11.88 -2.04
CA PRO A 21 5.57 -12.94 -1.24
C PRO A 21 5.24 -14.22 -2.03
N TYR A 22 5.06 -14.11 -3.36
CA TYR A 22 4.80 -15.25 -4.24
C TYR A 22 6.04 -16.13 -4.46
N ASP A 23 7.23 -15.52 -4.50
CA ASP A 23 8.50 -16.22 -4.72
C ASP A 23 8.77 -17.22 -3.58
N LEU A 24 8.37 -16.88 -2.35
CA LEU A 24 8.51 -17.76 -1.18
C LEU A 24 7.65 -19.04 -1.28
N LEU A 25 6.59 -19.00 -2.07
CA LEU A 25 5.73 -20.15 -2.33
C LEU A 25 6.07 -20.86 -3.65
N GLY A 26 7.07 -20.37 -4.39
CA GLY A 26 7.44 -20.87 -5.71
C GLY A 26 6.34 -20.67 -6.75
N ILE A 27 5.54 -19.62 -6.62
CA ILE A 27 4.46 -19.29 -7.56
C ILE A 27 5.04 -18.38 -8.65
N SER A 28 5.42 -18.95 -9.80
CA SER A 28 5.96 -18.21 -10.95
C SER A 28 4.92 -17.38 -11.71
N ASP A 29 3.65 -17.80 -11.68
CA ASP A 29 2.61 -17.25 -12.56
C ASP A 29 1.84 -16.06 -11.95
N ARG A 30 2.39 -15.38 -10.94
CA ARG A 30 1.78 -14.18 -10.32
C ARG A 30 2.74 -12.99 -10.17
N GLU A 31 3.86 -12.98 -10.87
CA GLU A 31 4.83 -11.86 -10.88
C GLU A 31 4.30 -10.56 -11.53
N HIS A 32 3.10 -10.59 -12.11
CA HIS A 32 2.52 -9.44 -12.79
C HIS A 32 1.79 -8.52 -11.81
N LEU A 33 1.98 -7.22 -12.00
CA LEU A 33 1.29 -6.20 -11.22
C LEU A 33 -0.22 -6.24 -11.52
N MET A 34 -1.05 -5.99 -10.50
CA MET A 34 -2.52 -6.09 -10.58
C MET A 34 -3.22 -4.86 -9.99
N PRO A 35 -4.35 -4.40 -10.59
CA PRO A 35 -5.23 -3.39 -9.99
C PRO A 35 -6.37 -4.07 -9.21
N ARG A 36 -6.97 -3.36 -8.24
CA ARG A 36 -7.92 -4.00 -7.31
C ARG A 36 -9.24 -4.36 -7.98
N LEU A 37 -9.66 -5.63 -7.95
CA LEU A 37 -10.91 -6.04 -8.57
C LEU A 37 -11.74 -6.99 -7.70
N GLY A 38 -13.06 -6.83 -7.77
CA GLY A 38 -14.02 -7.62 -7.01
C GLY A 38 -13.95 -9.11 -7.37
N LYS A 39 -14.10 -9.97 -6.35
CA LYS A 39 -13.98 -11.44 -6.45
C LYS A 39 -14.83 -12.02 -7.59
N THR A 40 -14.20 -12.83 -8.45
CA THR A 40 -14.85 -13.89 -9.24
C THR A 40 -15.14 -15.09 -8.35
N ASP A 41 -16.00 -16.00 -8.84
CA ASP A 41 -16.59 -17.14 -8.11
C ASP A 41 -15.61 -18.21 -7.59
N ASN A 42 -14.30 -17.97 -7.66
CA ASN A 42 -13.29 -18.76 -6.98
C ASN A 42 -12.61 -17.86 -5.93
N ALA A 43 -12.94 -18.08 -4.66
CA ALA A 43 -12.31 -17.41 -3.53
C ALA A 43 -10.79 -17.68 -3.53
N LYS A 44 -10.02 -16.79 -4.14
CA LYS A 44 -8.58 -16.65 -3.92
C LYS A 44 -8.39 -15.75 -2.70
N SER A 45 -7.35 -16.04 -1.93
CA SER A 45 -7.18 -15.48 -0.60
C SER A 45 -6.80 -14.02 -0.65
N MET A 46 -7.28 -13.32 0.37
CA MET A 46 -7.12 -11.90 0.69
C MET A 46 -6.12 -11.20 -0.22
N ASP A 47 -6.61 -10.69 -1.35
CA ASP A 47 -5.79 -10.02 -2.35
C ASP A 47 -5.41 -8.58 -1.87
N GLU A 48 -4.77 -8.46 -0.70
CA GLU A 48 -4.31 -7.20 -0.08
C GLU A 48 -3.05 -6.60 -0.77
N TYR A 49 -2.56 -7.26 -1.82
CA TYR A 49 -1.62 -6.67 -2.79
C TYR A 49 -2.25 -5.52 -3.60
N LEU A 50 -3.58 -5.42 -3.59
CA LEU A 50 -4.40 -4.40 -4.25
C LEU A 50 -4.60 -3.17 -3.35
N GLN A 51 -5.14 -2.03 -3.86
CA GLN A 51 -5.35 -0.80 -3.08
C GLN A 51 -5.88 -1.07 -1.65
N ALA A 52 -5.27 -0.45 -0.64
CA ALA A 52 -5.57 -0.74 0.76
C ALA A 52 -7.04 -0.42 1.11
N GLY A 53 -7.68 -1.31 1.88
CA GLY A 53 -8.95 -1.02 2.56
C GLY A 53 -10.25 -0.99 1.72
N THR A 54 -10.22 -0.81 0.40
CA THR A 54 -11.47 -0.70 -0.42
C THR A 54 -11.45 -1.42 -1.76
N GLU A 55 -12.56 -2.04 -2.18
CA GLU A 55 -12.74 -2.75 -3.49
C GLU A 55 -12.61 -1.88 -4.76
N GLY A 56 -12.11 -0.64 -4.66
CA GLY A 56 -12.01 0.32 -5.78
C GLY A 56 -10.75 0.19 -6.61
N ILE A 57 -10.87 0.44 -7.92
CA ILE A 57 -9.73 0.69 -8.80
C ILE A 57 -9.43 2.19 -8.79
N LEU A 58 -8.19 2.57 -8.49
CA LEU A 58 -7.70 3.92 -8.79
C LEU A 58 -7.51 4.05 -10.30
N VAL A 59 -8.24 4.98 -10.91
CA VAL A 59 -8.22 5.25 -12.36
C VAL A 59 -7.54 6.60 -12.60
N ASP A 60 -6.47 6.61 -13.39
CA ASP A 60 -5.74 7.84 -13.73
C ASP A 60 -6.51 8.74 -14.72
N GLN A 61 -5.94 9.90 -15.05
CA GLN A 61 -6.60 10.86 -15.96
C GLN A 61 -6.72 10.36 -17.41
N ASP A 62 -5.97 9.32 -17.80
CA ASP A 62 -6.04 8.67 -19.10
C ASP A 62 -7.02 7.47 -19.10
N GLY A 63 -7.71 7.24 -17.99
CA GLY A 63 -8.61 6.09 -17.83
C GLY A 63 -7.89 4.78 -17.57
N ARG A 64 -6.60 4.77 -17.25
CA ARG A 64 -5.85 3.53 -16.95
C ARG A 64 -5.96 3.19 -15.47
N ALA A 65 -5.95 1.89 -15.18
CA ALA A 65 -5.82 1.43 -13.80
C ALA A 65 -4.40 1.72 -13.27
N VAL A 66 -4.31 2.08 -11.99
CA VAL A 66 -3.05 2.06 -11.24
C VAL A 66 -2.78 0.66 -10.72
N TYR A 67 -1.53 0.23 -10.85
CA TYR A 67 -1.07 -1.11 -10.55
C TYR A 67 -0.21 -1.13 -9.29
N TYR A 68 -0.17 -2.27 -8.59
CA TYR A 68 0.58 -2.39 -7.34
C TYR A 68 1.52 -3.60 -7.35
N SER A 69 2.64 -3.47 -6.63
CA SER A 69 3.57 -4.55 -6.30
C SER A 69 3.83 -4.59 -4.80
N GLN A 70 4.14 -5.78 -4.30
CA GLN A 70 4.64 -6.00 -2.95
C GLN A 70 6.00 -6.69 -3.01
N TYR A 71 6.92 -6.25 -2.16
CA TYR A 71 8.26 -6.80 -2.03
C TYR A 71 8.59 -7.03 -0.57
N ILE A 72 9.47 -8.00 -0.30
CA ILE A 72 9.99 -8.32 1.03
C ILE A 72 11.50 -8.45 0.94
N ASN A 73 12.24 -7.89 1.91
CA ASN A 73 13.69 -7.92 1.85
C ASN A 73 14.27 -9.30 2.20
N PRO A 74 15.56 -9.57 1.91
CA PRO A 74 16.19 -10.85 2.22
C PRO A 74 16.06 -11.30 3.68
N GLU A 75 16.07 -10.36 4.63
CA GLU A 75 15.87 -10.66 6.06
C GLU A 75 14.45 -11.19 6.36
N PHE A 76 13.42 -10.68 5.68
CA PHE A 76 12.06 -11.24 5.76
C PHE A 76 12.06 -12.69 5.24
N VAL A 77 12.70 -12.92 4.09
CA VAL A 77 12.78 -14.25 3.47
C VAL A 77 13.49 -15.24 4.39
N GLU A 78 14.63 -14.85 4.94
CA GLU A 78 15.39 -15.66 5.90
C GLU A 78 14.57 -15.97 7.17
N PHE A 79 13.86 -14.98 7.71
CA PHE A 79 12.98 -15.17 8.86
C PHE A 79 11.89 -16.21 8.57
N MET A 80 11.22 -16.12 7.41
CA MET A 80 10.18 -17.05 7.02
C MET A 80 10.72 -18.47 6.81
N GLN A 81 11.86 -18.61 6.13
CA GLN A 81 12.45 -19.90 5.82
C GLN A 81 13.03 -20.60 7.06
N SER A 82 13.78 -19.88 7.89
CA SER A 82 14.42 -20.43 9.09
C SER A 82 13.41 -20.92 10.14
N ASN A 83 12.23 -20.31 10.19
CA ASN A 83 11.13 -20.70 11.07
C ASN A 83 10.11 -21.63 10.39
N GLY A 84 10.29 -21.97 9.11
CA GLY A 84 9.39 -22.86 8.36
C GLY A 84 7.98 -22.30 8.16
N LEU A 85 7.82 -20.97 8.10
CA LEU A 85 6.53 -20.26 8.13
C LEU A 85 5.82 -20.17 6.77
N THR A 86 6.38 -20.78 5.72
CA THR A 86 5.68 -21.00 4.44
C THR A 86 4.71 -22.19 4.49
N ASP A 87 4.77 -23.01 5.55
CA ASP A 87 3.77 -24.04 5.84
C ASP A 87 2.78 -23.55 6.90
N TYR A 88 1.50 -23.44 6.54
CA TYR A 88 0.45 -22.98 7.44
C TYR A 88 0.33 -23.82 8.73
N LYS A 89 0.71 -25.12 8.71
CA LYS A 89 0.71 -25.96 9.92
C LYS A 89 1.83 -25.60 10.88
N ASN A 90 2.98 -25.14 10.38
CA ASN A 90 4.04 -24.64 11.25
C ASN A 90 3.62 -23.31 11.88
N VAL A 91 2.98 -22.42 11.11
CA VAL A 91 2.41 -21.17 11.63
C VAL A 91 1.41 -21.42 12.77
N GLN A 92 0.53 -22.42 12.63
CA GLN A 92 -0.43 -22.80 13.70
C GLN A 92 0.23 -23.22 15.01
N ASN A 93 1.49 -23.70 14.98
CA ASN A 93 2.23 -24.16 16.14
C ASN A 93 3.33 -23.16 16.58
N PHE A 94 3.46 -22.03 15.89
CA PHE A 94 4.48 -21.03 16.18
C PHE A 94 4.11 -20.20 17.41
N ASP A 95 5.10 -19.74 18.18
CA ASP A 95 4.85 -18.89 19.35
C ASP A 95 4.25 -17.54 18.92
N PRO A 96 2.99 -17.23 19.30
CA PRO A 96 2.32 -16.03 18.83
C PRO A 96 3.01 -14.73 19.27
N TYR A 97 3.81 -14.78 20.35
CA TYR A 97 4.53 -13.62 20.88
C TYR A 97 5.84 -13.32 20.14
N THR A 98 6.31 -14.21 19.26
CA THR A 98 7.55 -13.97 18.51
C THR A 98 7.31 -12.91 17.43
N PRO A 99 7.96 -11.73 17.50
CA PRO A 99 7.89 -10.74 16.44
C PRO A 99 8.86 -11.09 15.30
N PHE A 100 8.76 -10.35 14.19
CA PHE A 100 9.80 -10.34 13.18
C PHE A 100 11.14 -9.82 13.75
N ASP A 101 12.25 -10.32 13.20
CA ASP A 101 13.58 -9.87 13.57
C ASP A 101 13.87 -8.43 13.12
N ILE A 102 14.83 -7.78 13.78
CA ILE A 102 15.31 -6.45 13.37
C ILE A 102 15.79 -6.51 11.91
N ASN A 103 15.50 -5.45 11.15
CA ASN A 103 15.75 -5.31 9.71
C ASN A 103 14.79 -6.08 8.79
N VAL A 104 13.89 -6.93 9.30
CA VAL A 104 12.79 -7.45 8.47
C VAL A 104 11.97 -6.27 7.96
N ALA A 105 11.71 -6.22 6.65
CA ALA A 105 10.99 -5.14 6.01
C ALA A 105 10.09 -5.63 4.87
N GLU A 106 8.95 -4.97 4.72
CA GLU A 106 8.03 -5.14 3.60
C GLU A 106 7.74 -3.81 2.92
N PHE A 107 7.49 -3.88 1.61
CA PHE A 107 7.32 -2.72 0.75
C PHE A 107 6.12 -2.89 -0.15
N LYS A 108 5.42 -1.80 -0.45
CA LYS A 108 4.37 -1.78 -1.47
C LYS A 108 4.55 -0.57 -2.36
N ALA A 109 4.47 -0.76 -3.67
CA ALA A 109 4.58 0.33 -4.63
C ALA A 109 3.29 0.46 -5.44
N SER A 110 2.97 1.68 -5.86
CA SER A 110 1.92 2.00 -6.83
C SER A 110 2.54 2.56 -8.11
N TRP A 111 1.99 2.15 -9.25
CA TRP A 111 2.53 2.37 -10.58
C TRP A 111 1.46 2.86 -11.55
N LYS A 112 1.70 3.98 -12.23
CA LYS A 112 0.89 4.47 -13.35
C LYS A 112 1.42 3.90 -14.67
N ILE A 113 0.52 3.57 -15.60
CA ILE A 113 0.93 3.28 -16.99
C ILE A 113 1.24 4.59 -17.71
N VAL A 114 2.47 4.72 -18.19
CA VAL A 114 2.92 5.85 -19.01
C VAL A 114 2.25 5.80 -20.38
N GLN A 115 1.61 6.90 -20.79
CA GLN A 115 1.00 7.02 -22.11
C GLN A 115 2.00 7.47 -23.18
N PRO A 116 1.74 7.14 -24.47
CA PRO A 116 2.57 7.64 -25.57
C PRO A 116 2.66 9.18 -25.58
N GLY A 117 3.87 9.72 -25.46
CA GLY A 117 4.13 11.15 -25.48
C GLY A 117 3.97 11.87 -24.13
N GLU A 118 3.68 11.14 -23.04
CA GLU A 118 3.68 11.68 -21.68
C GLU A 118 5.11 12.07 -21.25
N ASP A 119 5.26 13.21 -20.56
CA ASP A 119 6.53 13.63 -19.98
C ASP A 119 6.81 12.84 -18.70
N THR A 120 7.84 12.00 -18.74
CA THR A 120 8.27 11.17 -17.62
C THR A 120 9.57 11.63 -16.97
N SER A 121 10.10 12.80 -17.35
CA SER A 121 11.41 13.27 -16.87
C SER A 121 11.52 13.40 -15.34
N GLY A 122 10.39 13.57 -14.65
CA GLY A 122 10.32 13.62 -13.19
C GLY A 122 10.19 12.26 -12.49
N PHE A 123 9.86 11.19 -13.22
CA PHE A 123 9.49 9.90 -12.64
C PHE A 123 10.60 8.86 -12.81
N TYR A 124 10.72 7.96 -11.83
CA TYR A 124 11.36 6.68 -12.11
C TYR A 124 10.44 5.82 -12.97
N THR A 125 10.93 5.38 -14.13
CA THR A 125 10.17 4.53 -15.05
C THR A 125 10.85 3.19 -15.34
N MET A 126 10.05 2.16 -15.59
CA MET A 126 10.53 0.85 -16.04
C MET A 126 9.55 0.20 -17.01
N GLU A 127 10.06 -0.59 -17.95
CA GLU A 127 9.23 -1.54 -18.69
C GLU A 127 8.90 -2.75 -17.81
N SER A 128 7.63 -3.14 -17.77
CA SER A 128 7.17 -4.33 -17.04
C SER A 128 5.93 -4.94 -17.71
N SER A 129 5.57 -6.13 -17.27
CA SER A 129 4.34 -6.82 -17.65
C SER A 129 3.26 -6.59 -16.60
N VAL A 130 2.05 -6.27 -17.03
CA VAL A 130 0.86 -6.13 -16.18
C VAL A 130 -0.28 -6.96 -16.72
N TYR A 131 -1.16 -7.46 -15.85
CA TYR A 131 -2.35 -8.15 -16.35
C TYR A 131 -3.35 -7.16 -16.97
N ALA A 132 -3.98 -7.62 -18.05
CA ALA A 132 -5.15 -6.97 -18.60
C ALA A 132 -6.36 -7.17 -17.67
N LEU A 133 -7.40 -6.38 -17.91
CA LEU A 133 -8.70 -6.47 -17.26
C LEU A 133 -9.75 -7.00 -18.22
N LYS A 134 -10.74 -7.72 -17.68
CA LYS A 134 -11.92 -8.18 -18.41
C LYS A 134 -13.20 -8.02 -17.60
N ASN A 135 -14.34 -7.94 -18.26
CA ASN A 135 -15.65 -8.06 -17.63
C ASN A 135 -15.97 -9.55 -17.45
N SER A 136 -16.32 -9.95 -16.24
CA SER A 136 -16.76 -11.31 -15.92
C SER A 136 -17.80 -11.28 -14.80
N GLY A 137 -18.92 -11.98 -14.99
CA GLY A 137 -19.97 -12.06 -13.97
C GLY A 137 -20.55 -10.70 -13.54
N GLY A 138 -20.56 -9.71 -14.45
CA GLY A 138 -21.02 -8.34 -14.13
C GLY A 138 -20.04 -7.52 -13.29
N LYS A 139 -18.80 -7.98 -13.13
CA LYS A 139 -17.71 -7.27 -12.46
C LYS A 139 -16.53 -7.11 -13.41
N ILE A 140 -15.68 -6.15 -13.13
CA ILE A 140 -14.36 -6.05 -13.75
C ILE A 140 -13.43 -6.95 -12.94
N VAL A 141 -12.61 -7.76 -13.61
CA VAL A 141 -11.73 -8.78 -13.01
C VAL A 141 -10.39 -8.82 -13.74
N VAL A 142 -9.34 -9.31 -13.07
CA VAL A 142 -8.03 -9.51 -13.69
C VAL A 142 -8.13 -10.62 -14.73
N ASP A 143 -7.57 -10.40 -15.92
CA ASP A 143 -7.44 -11.40 -16.96
C ASP A 143 -6.07 -12.09 -16.85
N GLU A 144 -6.00 -13.15 -16.04
CA GLU A 144 -4.76 -13.92 -15.80
C GLU A 144 -4.20 -14.58 -17.07
N ASP A 145 -5.01 -14.71 -18.13
CA ASP A 145 -4.61 -15.29 -19.42
C ASP A 145 -3.99 -14.26 -20.38
N LYS A 146 -3.98 -12.96 -20.02
CA LYS A 146 -3.56 -11.88 -20.90
C LYS A 146 -2.70 -10.85 -20.15
N SER A 147 -1.43 -10.81 -20.49
CA SER A 147 -0.50 -9.78 -20.01
C SER A 147 -0.21 -8.72 -21.08
N LEU A 148 0.06 -7.49 -20.63
CA LEU A 148 0.41 -6.33 -21.42
C LEU A 148 1.81 -5.87 -21.03
N THR A 149 2.72 -5.73 -21.99
CA THR A 149 4.00 -5.05 -21.77
C THR A 149 3.77 -3.54 -21.85
N VAL A 150 4.11 -2.84 -20.78
CA VAL A 150 3.86 -1.39 -20.63
C VAL A 150 5.06 -0.72 -19.96
N THR A 151 5.21 0.59 -20.17
CA THR A 151 6.09 1.41 -19.35
C THR A 151 5.31 1.90 -18.13
N LEU A 152 5.90 1.77 -16.95
CA LEU A 152 5.32 2.16 -15.68
C LEU A 152 6.12 3.28 -15.04
N ALA A 153 5.45 4.20 -14.37
CA ALA A 153 6.03 5.24 -13.54
C ALA A 153 5.71 4.98 -12.06
N LEU A 154 6.71 5.04 -11.18
CA LEU A 154 6.51 4.92 -9.73
C LEU A 154 5.80 6.16 -9.21
N VAL A 155 4.64 6.01 -8.57
CA VAL A 155 3.85 7.14 -8.06
C VAL A 155 3.74 7.14 -6.54
N GLY A 156 3.79 5.99 -5.87
CA GLY A 156 3.72 5.91 -4.41
C GLY A 156 4.44 4.69 -3.86
N PHE A 157 4.86 4.78 -2.60
CA PHE A 157 5.66 3.74 -1.98
C PHE A 157 5.47 3.66 -0.47
N HIS A 158 5.11 2.48 0.02
CA HIS A 158 5.06 2.14 1.44
C HIS A 158 6.31 1.38 1.82
N ILE A 159 6.83 1.71 3.00
CA ILE A 159 7.96 1.05 3.63
C ILE A 159 7.56 0.72 5.05
N ALA A 160 7.61 -0.55 5.41
CA ALA A 160 7.48 -1.01 6.79
C ALA A 160 8.73 -1.78 7.17
N GLY A 161 9.35 -1.46 8.31
CA GLY A 161 10.57 -2.13 8.74
C GLY A 161 10.69 -2.23 10.24
N VAL A 162 11.14 -3.38 10.73
CA VAL A 162 11.43 -3.61 12.14
C VAL A 162 12.73 -2.90 12.51
N VAL A 163 12.67 -2.04 13.52
CA VAL A 163 13.84 -1.42 14.13
C VAL A 163 13.98 -1.87 15.59
N LYS A 164 15.17 -1.67 16.16
CA LYS A 164 15.44 -2.04 17.55
C LYS A 164 14.37 -1.43 18.49
N ASP A 165 13.85 -2.28 19.37
CA ASP A 165 12.80 -1.97 20.35
C ASP A 165 11.41 -1.64 19.76
N HIS A 166 11.19 -1.75 18.45
CA HIS A 166 9.91 -1.48 17.77
C HIS A 166 9.47 -2.65 16.88
N PRO A 167 9.05 -3.78 17.49
CA PRO A 167 8.61 -4.98 16.77
C PRO A 167 7.34 -4.76 15.93
N GLU A 168 6.57 -3.72 16.20
CA GLU A 168 5.40 -3.30 15.43
C GLU A 168 5.73 -2.72 14.05
N MET A 169 7.02 -2.60 13.72
CA MET A 169 7.57 -1.88 12.56
C MET A 169 7.34 -0.36 12.61
N ILE A 170 8.22 0.38 11.94
CA ILE A 170 7.96 1.76 11.56
C ILE A 170 7.31 1.74 10.18
N TRP A 171 6.12 2.31 10.06
CA TRP A 171 5.35 2.36 8.81
C TRP A 171 5.44 3.75 8.21
N ALA A 172 6.05 3.88 7.03
CA ALA A 172 6.24 5.15 6.34
C ALA A 172 5.68 5.10 4.92
N THR A 173 5.22 6.25 4.43
CA THR A 173 4.71 6.37 3.06
C THR A 173 5.35 7.54 2.32
N PHE A 174 5.61 7.33 1.04
CA PHE A 174 6.29 8.23 0.13
C PHE A 174 5.45 8.42 -1.13
N GLU A 175 5.50 9.61 -1.70
CA GLU A 175 4.74 9.96 -2.89
C GLU A 175 5.58 10.77 -3.87
N HIS A 176 5.26 10.65 -5.17
CA HIS A 176 5.72 11.64 -6.13
C HIS A 176 5.02 12.98 -5.87
N LYS A 177 5.78 14.08 -5.91
CA LYS A 177 5.32 15.43 -5.53
C LYS A 177 4.12 15.89 -6.36
N ASP A 178 4.06 15.52 -7.64
CA ASP A 178 3.01 15.94 -8.58
C ASP A 178 1.78 15.00 -8.61
N ASN A 179 1.66 14.03 -7.69
CA ASN A 179 0.52 13.10 -7.68
C ASN A 179 -0.84 13.80 -7.54
N ALA A 180 -0.98 14.63 -6.51
CA ALA A 180 -2.25 15.21 -6.11
C ALA A 180 -2.03 16.49 -5.28
N PRO A 181 -2.95 17.46 -5.35
CA PRO A 181 -2.92 18.64 -4.51
C PRO A 181 -3.28 18.32 -3.06
N ASN A 182 -2.79 19.15 -2.14
CA ASN A 182 -3.15 19.09 -0.71
C ASN A 182 -4.50 19.77 -0.46
N VAL A 183 -5.37 19.11 0.29
CA VAL A 183 -6.62 19.71 0.75
C VAL A 183 -6.30 20.80 1.78
N PRO A 184 -6.78 22.05 1.60
CA PRO A 184 -6.50 23.12 2.57
C PRO A 184 -7.20 22.83 3.90
N THR A 185 -6.72 23.44 4.98
CA THR A 185 -7.28 23.21 6.32
C THR A 185 -8.75 23.65 6.46
N ASP A 186 -9.11 24.77 5.82
CA ASP A 186 -10.48 25.25 5.73
C ASP A 186 -11.02 24.93 4.34
N PHE A 187 -11.93 23.96 4.26
CA PHE A 187 -12.56 23.56 3.02
C PHE A 187 -14.05 23.27 3.21
N SER A 188 -14.76 23.29 2.10
CA SER A 188 -16.16 22.89 1.96
C SER A 188 -16.27 21.93 0.78
N PRO A 189 -17.40 21.22 0.61
CA PRO A 189 -17.60 20.36 -0.55
C PRO A 189 -17.40 21.08 -1.90
N SER A 190 -17.71 22.37 -1.99
CA SER A 190 -17.54 23.18 -3.21
C SER A 190 -16.15 23.82 -3.37
N THR A 191 -15.25 23.65 -2.41
CA THR A 191 -13.90 24.24 -2.48
C THR A 191 -13.13 23.63 -3.65
N ILE A 192 -12.65 24.47 -4.55
CA ILE A 192 -11.69 24.08 -5.58
C ILE A 192 -10.33 23.85 -4.92
N ILE A 193 -9.78 22.64 -5.08
CA ILE A 193 -8.56 22.24 -4.39
C ILE A 193 -7.30 22.79 -5.08
N SER A 194 -7.28 22.80 -6.42
CA SER A 194 -6.16 23.34 -7.21
C SER A 194 -6.64 23.88 -8.55
N ASP A 195 -6.00 24.93 -9.04
CA ASP A 195 -6.17 25.49 -10.39
C ASP A 195 -5.19 24.91 -11.42
N LYS A 196 -4.22 24.11 -10.95
CA LYS A 196 -3.27 23.32 -11.75
C LYS A 196 -3.74 21.87 -11.89
N ASP A 197 -3.43 21.24 -13.02
CA ASP A 197 -3.49 19.78 -13.21
C ASP A 197 -2.35 19.07 -12.46
N TRP A 198 -2.64 17.85 -12.01
CA TRP A 198 -1.71 16.94 -11.34
C TRP A 198 -1.84 15.55 -11.96
N THR A 199 -0.94 14.62 -11.65
CA THR A 199 -0.95 13.26 -12.22
C THR A 199 -2.29 12.55 -12.05
N PHE A 200 -2.99 12.79 -10.94
CA PHE A 200 -4.28 12.18 -10.63
C PHE A 200 -5.40 13.19 -10.31
N TYR A 201 -5.23 14.46 -10.70
CA TYR A 201 -6.24 15.50 -10.45
C TYR A 201 -6.32 16.49 -11.62
N GLN A 202 -7.54 16.73 -12.09
CA GLN A 202 -7.87 17.74 -13.07
C GLN A 202 -8.10 19.09 -12.38
N ALA A 203 -7.47 20.13 -12.91
CA ALA A 203 -7.63 21.51 -12.46
C ALA A 203 -9.10 21.89 -12.29
N ASN A 204 -9.38 22.66 -11.23
CA ASN A 204 -10.71 23.18 -10.91
C ASN A 204 -11.73 22.10 -10.47
N THR A 205 -11.27 20.92 -10.05
CA THR A 205 -12.15 19.91 -9.45
C THR A 205 -12.52 20.28 -8.00
N PRO A 206 -13.82 20.33 -7.63
CA PRO A 206 -14.24 20.61 -6.27
C PRO A 206 -13.99 19.42 -5.33
N PHE A 207 -13.76 19.70 -4.04
CA PHE A 207 -13.51 18.67 -3.02
C PHE A 207 -14.54 17.54 -2.99
N SER A 208 -15.83 17.85 -3.22
CA SER A 208 -16.92 16.87 -3.25
C SER A 208 -16.77 15.80 -4.33
N GLN A 209 -15.89 15.99 -5.31
CA GLN A 209 -15.60 15.05 -6.38
C GLN A 209 -14.25 14.33 -6.18
N CYS A 210 -13.47 14.68 -5.16
CA CYS A 210 -12.23 14.01 -4.84
C CYS A 210 -12.47 12.64 -4.19
N ASN A 211 -11.56 11.70 -4.44
CA ASN A 211 -11.44 10.41 -3.76
C ASN A 211 -12.74 9.58 -3.74
N ILE A 212 -13.59 9.74 -4.77
CA ILE A 212 -14.83 8.97 -4.90
C ILE A 212 -14.49 7.55 -5.33
N ASN A 213 -14.81 6.57 -4.47
CA ASN A 213 -14.58 5.17 -4.76
C ASN A 213 -15.62 4.65 -5.78
N PRO A 214 -15.19 4.20 -6.98
CA PRO A 214 -16.11 3.70 -7.97
C PRO A 214 -16.69 2.31 -7.65
N ALA A 215 -16.16 1.55 -6.70
CA ALA A 215 -16.60 0.19 -6.38
C ALA A 215 -18.04 0.09 -5.85
N ASN A 216 -18.50 1.11 -5.12
CA ASN A 216 -19.86 1.16 -4.58
C ASN A 216 -20.86 1.79 -5.56
N SER A 217 -20.40 2.18 -6.75
CA SER A 217 -21.21 2.79 -7.79
C SER A 217 -21.28 1.83 -8.98
N PRO A 218 -22.47 1.51 -9.53
CA PRO A 218 -22.61 0.70 -10.74
C PRO A 218 -22.10 1.43 -12.00
N SER A 219 -21.21 2.41 -11.87
CA SER A 219 -20.75 3.32 -12.91
C SER A 219 -19.36 3.01 -13.44
N LEU A 220 -18.56 2.15 -12.78
CA LEU A 220 -17.25 1.79 -13.32
C LEU A 220 -17.45 0.87 -14.52
N THR A 221 -17.00 1.33 -15.68
CA THR A 221 -17.09 0.59 -16.93
C THR A 221 -15.70 0.36 -17.48
N LEU A 222 -15.46 -0.85 -18.02
CA LEU A 222 -14.22 -1.21 -18.68
C LEU A 222 -14.46 -1.37 -20.18
N ASN A 223 -13.67 -0.66 -20.99
CA ASN A 223 -13.45 -1.01 -22.39
C ASN A 223 -12.28 -2.00 -22.46
N GLU A 224 -12.58 -3.27 -22.73
CA GLU A 224 -11.57 -4.34 -22.77
C GLU A 224 -10.60 -4.24 -23.95
N GLN A 225 -11.02 -3.62 -25.06
CA GLN A 225 -10.16 -3.46 -26.23
C GLN A 225 -9.05 -2.45 -25.93
N ASP A 226 -9.44 -1.30 -25.39
CA ASP A 226 -8.52 -0.20 -25.13
C ASP A 226 -7.90 -0.28 -23.72
N GLN A 227 -8.42 -1.15 -22.86
CA GLN A 227 -8.03 -1.30 -21.45
C GLN A 227 -8.18 0.01 -20.67
N THR A 228 -9.29 0.72 -20.92
CA THR A 228 -9.64 2.00 -20.29
C THR A 228 -10.89 1.87 -19.42
N LEU A 229 -10.90 2.64 -18.34
CA LEU A 229 -11.90 2.66 -17.29
C LEU A 229 -12.54 4.04 -17.21
N SER A 230 -13.83 4.09 -16.87
CA SER A 230 -14.56 5.33 -16.65
C SER A 230 -15.57 5.16 -15.52
N PRO A 231 -15.73 6.14 -14.62
CA PRO A 231 -15.05 7.45 -14.61
C PRO A 231 -13.60 7.38 -14.11
N VAL A 232 -12.80 8.40 -14.46
CA VAL A 232 -11.48 8.64 -13.86
C VAL A 232 -11.61 9.03 -12.39
N THR A 233 -10.57 8.77 -11.59
CA THR A 233 -10.52 9.20 -10.19
C THR A 233 -9.88 10.59 -10.09
N GLN A 234 -10.52 11.49 -9.37
CA GLN A 234 -9.92 12.76 -8.97
C GLN A 234 -9.33 12.61 -7.58
N VAL A 235 -8.01 12.72 -7.43
CA VAL A 235 -7.30 12.44 -6.18
C VAL A 235 -6.95 13.74 -5.47
N CYS A 236 -7.23 13.80 -4.16
CA CYS A 236 -6.84 14.93 -3.32
C CYS A 236 -6.15 14.36 -2.06
N ARG A 237 -4.95 14.85 -1.73
CA ARG A 237 -4.20 14.44 -0.54
C ARG A 237 -4.81 15.13 0.68
N GLN A 238 -5.48 14.37 1.53
CA GLN A 238 -6.25 14.93 2.63
C GLN A 238 -5.38 15.40 3.80
N TYR A 239 -4.28 14.71 4.04
CA TYR A 239 -3.37 14.99 5.16
C TYR A 239 -1.93 15.06 4.66
N GLU A 240 -1.48 16.27 4.31
CA GLU A 240 -0.16 16.56 3.74
C GLU A 240 1.00 15.90 4.51
N ASP A 241 0.97 15.99 5.84
CA ASP A 241 1.99 15.42 6.73
C ASP A 241 1.46 14.24 7.56
N GLY A 242 0.48 13.51 7.01
CA GLY A 242 -0.17 12.38 7.68
C GLY A 242 -0.93 12.75 8.96
N ASN A 243 -1.32 14.01 9.13
CA ASN A 243 -2.02 14.53 10.32
C ASN A 243 -3.00 15.66 9.98
N TYR A 244 -3.94 15.96 10.88
CA TYR A 244 -4.71 17.20 10.81
C TYR A 244 -3.81 18.39 11.17
N ALA A 245 -3.71 19.38 10.28
CA ALA A 245 -2.89 20.58 10.49
C ALA A 245 -3.24 21.36 11.78
N ARG A 246 -4.47 21.26 12.28
CA ARG A 246 -4.96 21.95 13.50
C ARG A 246 -4.98 21.07 14.75
N GLN A 247 -4.55 19.82 14.68
CA GLN A 247 -4.52 18.97 15.86
C GLN A 247 -3.38 19.43 16.79
N VAL A 248 -3.75 19.82 18.02
CA VAL A 248 -2.82 20.32 19.04
C VAL A 248 -2.47 19.28 20.11
N THR A 249 -3.01 18.07 19.99
CA THR A 249 -2.76 16.94 20.89
C THR A 249 -1.85 15.91 20.24
N LEU A 250 -1.38 14.94 21.04
CA LEU A 250 -0.66 13.76 20.56
C LEU A 250 0.65 14.10 19.81
N ASP A 251 1.29 15.22 20.16
CA ASP A 251 2.52 15.74 19.56
C ASP A 251 2.49 15.96 18.04
N VAL A 252 1.29 16.06 17.44
CA VAL A 252 1.11 16.28 16.01
C VAL A 252 1.85 17.51 15.47
N PRO A 253 1.81 18.70 16.12
CA PRO A 253 2.54 19.86 15.62
C PRO A 253 4.06 19.63 15.56
N THR A 254 4.59 18.84 16.51
CA THR A 254 6.00 18.45 16.52
C THR A 254 6.29 17.48 15.37
N ASN A 255 5.43 16.49 15.12
CA ASN A 255 5.61 15.55 14.01
C ASN A 255 5.61 16.28 12.65
N ILE A 256 4.63 17.14 12.39
CA ILE A 256 4.54 17.96 11.16
C ILE A 256 5.85 18.73 10.94
N LYS A 257 6.36 19.38 11.99
CA LYS A 257 7.62 20.13 11.90
C LYS A 257 8.80 19.22 11.57
N VAL A 258 8.90 18.05 12.20
CA VAL A 258 10.01 17.10 11.98
C VAL A 258 9.98 16.52 10.57
N VAL A 259 8.81 16.11 10.06
CA VAL A 259 8.64 15.61 8.68
C VAL A 259 9.09 16.65 7.67
N ASN A 260 8.61 17.89 7.81
CA ASN A 260 9.00 18.99 6.91
C ASN A 260 10.51 19.27 6.95
N GLN A 261 11.12 19.28 8.14
CA GLN A 261 12.57 19.45 8.29
C GLN A 261 13.37 18.30 7.70
N LEU A 262 12.88 17.06 7.84
CA LEU A 262 13.53 15.86 7.28
C LEU A 262 13.49 15.89 5.76
N ASN A 263 12.32 16.13 5.16
CA ASN A 263 12.17 16.26 3.70
C ASN A 263 13.08 17.36 3.15
N GLN A 264 13.08 18.55 3.77
CA GLN A 264 13.95 19.65 3.34
C GLN A 264 15.44 19.25 3.40
N SER A 265 15.86 18.68 4.52
CA SER A 265 17.25 18.23 4.72
C SER A 265 17.69 17.21 3.66
N VAL A 266 16.83 16.25 3.33
CA VAL A 266 17.12 15.24 2.31
C VAL A 266 17.17 15.87 0.91
N LEU A 267 16.15 16.65 0.54
CA LEU A 267 16.04 17.27 -0.77
C LEU A 267 17.17 18.27 -1.06
N ASP A 268 17.75 18.90 -0.04
CA ASP A 268 18.90 19.80 -0.17
C ASP A 268 20.21 19.06 -0.47
N GLN A 269 20.27 17.75 -0.19
CA GLN A 269 21.44 16.90 -0.44
C GLN A 269 21.34 16.12 -1.75
N LEU A 270 20.13 15.96 -2.31
CA LEU A 270 19.92 15.27 -3.59
C LEU A 270 20.27 16.17 -4.78
N ASN A 271 20.79 15.55 -5.84
CA ASN A 271 20.90 16.22 -7.13
C ASN A 271 19.50 16.55 -7.65
N LYS A 272 19.27 17.81 -8.05
CA LYS A 272 17.95 18.26 -8.54
C LYS A 272 17.57 17.66 -9.90
N ASP A 273 18.55 17.14 -10.64
CA ASP A 273 18.32 16.42 -11.88
C ASP A 273 18.00 14.93 -11.65
N ASP A 274 18.15 14.44 -10.41
CA ASP A 274 17.80 13.06 -10.06
C ASP A 274 16.28 12.96 -9.83
N VAL A 275 15.64 11.95 -10.44
CA VAL A 275 14.20 11.68 -10.31
C VAL A 275 13.80 11.52 -8.85
N TRP A 276 14.70 11.03 -7.99
CA TRP A 276 14.41 10.86 -6.55
C TRP A 276 14.18 12.18 -5.82
N SER A 277 14.63 13.32 -6.38
CA SER A 277 14.31 14.66 -5.86
C SER A 277 12.84 15.06 -6.06
N ASN A 278 12.06 14.26 -6.81
CA ASN A 278 10.63 14.44 -7.01
C ASN A 278 9.76 13.60 -6.08
N TYR A 279 10.36 12.83 -5.17
CA TYR A 279 9.65 12.02 -4.18
C TYR A 279 9.90 12.56 -2.77
N PHE A 280 8.87 12.51 -1.93
CA PHE A 280 8.94 13.01 -0.55
C PHE A 280 8.25 12.05 0.42
N GLU A 281 8.65 12.09 1.69
CA GLU A 281 8.00 11.37 2.77
C GLU A 281 6.74 12.12 3.21
N VAL A 282 5.57 11.46 3.24
CA VAL A 282 4.35 12.06 3.78
C VAL A 282 4.41 12.08 5.31
N SER A 283 4.72 10.93 5.93
CA SER A 283 5.04 10.78 7.36
C SER A 283 5.38 9.30 7.63
N ALA A 284 5.77 9.00 8.87
CA ALA A 284 5.78 7.65 9.43
C ALA A 284 4.87 7.54 10.67
N ILE A 285 4.45 6.32 11.05
CA ILE A 285 3.67 6.00 12.26
C ILE A 285 4.27 4.75 12.96
N TRP A 286 4.33 4.78 14.29
CA TRP A 286 4.87 3.70 15.14
C TRP A 286 4.35 3.79 16.58
N PHE A 287 4.77 2.88 17.48
CA PHE A 287 4.37 2.97 18.89
C PHE A 287 5.24 3.95 19.68
N SER A 288 4.61 4.68 20.61
CA SER A 288 5.28 5.55 21.59
C SER A 288 6.19 4.78 22.54
N ARG A 289 5.88 3.50 22.77
CA ARG A 289 6.55 2.64 23.73
C ARG A 289 7.33 1.53 23.04
N LYS A 290 8.48 1.23 23.64
CA LYS A 290 9.36 0.13 23.25
C LYS A 290 8.71 -1.23 23.53
N ASN A 291 8.90 -2.17 22.61
CA ASN A 291 8.46 -3.57 22.72
C ASN A 291 6.97 -3.69 23.06
N GLY A 292 6.15 -2.81 22.46
CA GLY A 292 4.73 -2.69 22.78
C GLY A 292 3.81 -3.66 22.03
N LEU A 293 4.31 -4.34 20.99
CA LEU A 293 3.53 -5.28 20.17
C LEU A 293 3.20 -6.54 20.95
N GLN A 294 1.93 -6.94 20.89
CA GLN A 294 1.40 -8.15 21.51
C GLN A 294 0.41 -8.82 20.56
N PRO A 295 0.18 -10.14 20.68
CA PRO A 295 -0.91 -10.82 19.98
C PRO A 295 -2.28 -10.21 20.29
N ASN A 296 -3.20 -10.25 19.32
CA ASN A 296 -4.59 -9.80 19.47
C ASN A 296 -4.79 -8.31 19.82
N MET A 297 -3.88 -7.45 19.41
CA MET A 297 -4.05 -6.00 19.44
C MET A 297 -4.87 -5.56 18.22
N GLY A 298 -6.04 -4.95 18.46
CA GLY A 298 -6.91 -4.45 17.39
C GLY A 298 -6.51 -3.10 16.80
N LEU A 299 -5.75 -2.28 17.55
CA LEU A 299 -5.21 -0.99 17.12
C LEU A 299 -6.25 -0.05 16.46
N ALA A 300 -7.51 -0.14 16.90
CA ALA A 300 -8.61 0.65 16.37
C ALA A 300 -8.60 2.12 16.81
N SER A 301 -7.72 2.48 17.76
CA SER A 301 -7.58 3.84 18.29
C SER A 301 -6.10 4.24 18.37
N ASP A 302 -5.83 5.54 18.60
CA ASP A 302 -4.47 6.07 18.74
C ASP A 302 -3.91 5.89 20.18
N VAL A 303 -4.74 5.40 21.10
CA VAL A 303 -4.42 5.15 22.52
C VAL A 303 -4.53 3.66 22.85
N ASP A 304 -3.91 3.24 23.96
CA ASP A 304 -4.08 1.90 24.51
C ASP A 304 -5.34 1.78 25.39
N SER A 305 -5.53 0.61 26.00
CA SER A 305 -6.70 0.32 26.84
C SER A 305 -6.78 1.16 28.13
N SER A 306 -5.73 1.90 28.48
CA SER A 306 -5.68 2.83 29.61
C SER A 306 -5.76 4.30 29.18
N ASP A 307 -6.21 4.56 27.94
CA ASP A 307 -6.24 5.89 27.31
C ASP A 307 -4.86 6.57 27.23
N GLN A 308 -3.76 5.81 27.30
CA GLN A 308 -2.42 6.35 27.08
C GLN A 308 -2.08 6.34 25.61
N GLN A 309 -1.43 7.41 25.14
CA GLN A 309 -0.99 7.51 23.74
C GLN A 309 -0.12 6.32 23.36
N LEU A 310 -0.61 5.53 22.41
CA LEU A 310 0.08 4.35 21.89
C LEU A 310 0.70 4.66 20.53
N LEU A 311 -0.08 5.24 19.61
CA LEU A 311 0.40 5.57 18.27
C LEU A 311 0.97 6.99 18.26
N ILE A 312 2.11 7.16 17.59
CA ILE A 312 2.78 8.46 17.38
C ILE A 312 3.21 8.60 15.92
N GLY A 313 3.47 9.84 15.49
CA GLY A 313 3.84 10.15 14.11
C GLY A 313 2.64 10.65 13.28
N GLY A 314 2.39 10.02 12.14
CA GLY A 314 1.29 10.29 11.21
C GLY A 314 -0.01 9.61 11.64
N LEU A 315 -0.79 10.21 12.53
CA LEU A 315 -2.01 9.59 13.07
C LEU A 315 -3.17 9.52 12.06
N ARG A 316 -3.03 10.22 10.94
CA ARG A 316 -3.90 10.20 9.76
C ARG A 316 -3.11 9.85 8.49
N LEU A 317 -2.14 8.95 8.60
CA LEU A 317 -1.22 8.60 7.52
C LEU A 317 -1.93 7.81 6.42
N SER A 318 -1.97 8.37 5.21
CA SER A 318 -2.55 7.72 4.04
C SER A 318 -1.84 8.20 2.79
N ASN A 319 -1.57 7.30 1.86
CA ASN A 319 -1.00 7.63 0.56
C ASN A 319 -2.10 7.97 -0.45
N SER A 320 -1.93 9.05 -1.20
CA SER A 320 -2.88 9.49 -2.22
C SER A 320 -3.15 8.46 -3.32
N THR A 321 -2.23 7.52 -3.53
CA THR A 321 -2.31 6.48 -4.58
C THR A 321 -2.45 5.05 -4.06
N ILE A 322 -2.31 4.81 -2.74
CA ILE A 322 -2.45 3.46 -2.13
C ILE A 322 -3.66 3.39 -1.18
N GLU A 323 -3.99 4.47 -0.47
CA GLU A 323 -5.17 4.62 0.41
C GLU A 323 -6.16 5.67 -0.11
N THR A 324 -6.20 5.92 -1.43
CA THR A 324 -6.96 7.02 -2.04
C THR A 324 -8.38 7.19 -1.47
N PHE A 325 -9.11 6.09 -1.35
CA PHE A 325 -10.52 6.06 -0.98
C PHE A 325 -10.79 5.95 0.53
N THR A 326 -9.75 5.77 1.34
CA THR A 326 -9.88 5.50 2.79
C THR A 326 -9.33 6.59 3.68
N GLN A 327 -8.70 7.63 3.11
CA GLN A 327 -8.06 8.71 3.86
C GLN A 327 -8.97 9.28 4.98
N SER A 328 -10.26 9.54 4.69
CA SER A 328 -11.20 10.12 5.65
C SER A 328 -11.88 9.10 6.58
N GLN A 329 -11.71 7.80 6.34
CA GLN A 329 -12.44 6.75 7.05
C GLN A 329 -11.72 6.41 8.36
N SER A 330 -12.33 6.70 9.51
CA SER A 330 -11.69 6.52 10.83
C SER A 330 -11.19 5.10 11.11
N THR A 331 -11.81 4.11 10.47
CA THR A 331 -11.44 2.69 10.55
C THR A 331 -10.31 2.29 9.61
N MET A 332 -9.77 3.20 8.80
CA MET A 332 -8.74 2.95 7.77
C MET A 332 -7.82 4.16 7.54
N ASN A 333 -7.82 5.15 8.44
CA ASN A 333 -7.11 6.42 8.25
C ASN A 333 -5.65 6.42 8.71
N ASN A 334 -5.09 5.26 9.08
CA ASN A 334 -3.65 5.07 9.27
C ASN A 334 -3.27 3.59 9.10
N CYS A 335 -1.97 3.31 9.00
CA CYS A 335 -1.43 1.97 8.74
C CYS A 335 -1.95 0.92 9.75
N PHE A 336 -1.96 1.25 11.04
CA PHE A 336 -2.34 0.32 12.10
C PHE A 336 -3.83 -0.03 12.14
N ARG A 337 -4.67 0.65 11.35
CA ARG A 337 -6.07 0.26 11.21
C ARG A 337 -6.25 -1.04 10.42
N CYS A 338 -5.36 -1.32 9.47
CA CYS A 338 -5.30 -2.60 8.76
C CYS A 338 -4.22 -3.51 9.35
N HIS A 339 -3.04 -2.96 9.62
CA HIS A 339 -1.89 -3.65 10.18
C HIS A 339 -2.05 -3.79 11.70
N ASN A 340 -2.59 -4.94 12.14
CA ASN A 340 -2.84 -5.24 13.53
C ASN A 340 -2.63 -6.73 13.80
N THR A 341 -2.67 -7.16 15.07
CA THR A 341 -2.30 -8.54 15.43
C THR A 341 -3.51 -9.42 15.75
N LEU A 342 -4.70 -9.03 15.29
CA LEU A 342 -5.92 -9.82 15.48
C LEU A 342 -5.88 -11.12 14.68
N GLN A 343 -6.62 -12.12 15.18
CA GLN A 343 -6.95 -13.31 14.42
C GLN A 343 -7.56 -12.95 13.05
N ARG A 344 -7.19 -13.69 12.00
CA ARG A 344 -7.81 -13.57 10.68
C ARG A 344 -8.61 -14.81 10.34
N PHE A 345 -9.85 -14.58 9.89
CA PHE A 345 -10.69 -15.64 9.36
C PHE A 345 -10.36 -15.89 7.89
N PRO A 346 -10.38 -17.16 7.45
CA PRO A 346 -10.09 -17.50 6.08
C PRO A 346 -11.21 -17.05 5.13
N PRO A 347 -10.90 -16.87 3.84
CA PRO A 347 -11.90 -16.52 2.84
C PRO A 347 -12.82 -17.68 2.44
N SER A 348 -12.53 -18.91 2.87
CA SER A 348 -13.31 -20.12 2.61
C SER A 348 -13.41 -20.99 3.87
N PRO A 349 -14.55 -21.67 4.11
CA PRO A 349 -14.76 -22.50 5.31
C PRO A 349 -13.88 -23.76 5.37
N ASN A 350 -13.18 -24.12 4.30
CA ASN A 350 -12.30 -25.29 4.24
C ASN A 350 -10.82 -24.97 4.57
N MET A 351 -10.55 -23.77 5.08
CA MET A 351 -9.23 -23.33 5.52
C MET A 351 -9.23 -23.06 7.03
N ASP A 352 -8.05 -23.18 7.65
CA ASP A 352 -7.82 -22.91 9.05
C ASP A 352 -7.58 -21.40 9.26
N PRO A 353 -8.21 -20.77 10.27
CA PRO A 353 -8.00 -19.36 10.60
C PRO A 353 -6.58 -19.10 11.10
N LEU A 354 -6.02 -17.94 10.78
CA LEU A 354 -4.74 -17.49 11.30
C LEU A 354 -4.93 -16.97 12.73
N PRO A 355 -4.35 -17.59 13.78
CA PRO A 355 -4.44 -17.07 15.15
C PRO A 355 -3.92 -15.64 15.25
N GLY A 356 -4.40 -14.89 16.24
CA GLY A 356 -3.83 -13.57 16.53
C GLY A 356 -2.40 -13.73 17.06
N MET A 357 -1.45 -13.13 16.36
CA MET A 357 -0.01 -13.22 16.68
C MET A 357 0.71 -11.96 16.18
N ASN A 358 1.92 -11.72 16.72
CA ASN A 358 2.73 -10.55 16.39
C ASN A 358 3.02 -10.43 14.88
N LEU A 359 3.17 -11.55 14.18
CA LEU A 359 3.44 -11.59 12.74
C LEU A 359 2.25 -11.11 11.87
N ASN A 360 1.03 -11.09 12.40
CA ASN A 360 -0.16 -10.64 11.66
C ASN A 360 -0.12 -9.15 11.30
N ILE A 361 0.87 -8.40 11.81
CA ILE A 361 1.12 -7.03 11.38
C ILE A 361 1.46 -6.95 9.87
N SER A 362 1.94 -8.03 9.23
CA SER A 362 2.33 -8.07 7.81
C SER A 362 1.24 -8.70 6.93
N HIS A 363 0.74 -7.98 5.92
CA HIS A 363 -0.16 -8.56 4.92
C HIS A 363 0.58 -9.61 4.06
N ALA A 364 1.88 -9.46 3.81
CA ALA A 364 2.67 -10.47 3.09
C ALA A 364 2.65 -11.83 3.82
N PHE A 365 2.91 -11.82 5.14
CA PHE A 365 2.83 -13.02 5.97
C PHE A 365 1.43 -13.64 5.99
N MET A 366 0.39 -12.82 6.20
CA MET A 366 -0.99 -13.31 6.24
C MET A 366 -1.40 -13.94 4.90
N ASN A 367 -0.99 -13.36 3.78
CA ASN A 367 -1.27 -13.88 2.45
C ASN A 367 -0.54 -15.21 2.20
N ILE A 368 0.75 -15.31 2.55
CA ILE A 368 1.51 -16.56 2.45
C ILE A 368 0.82 -17.69 3.22
N TYR A 369 0.33 -17.41 4.43
CA TYR A 369 -0.40 -18.37 5.25
C TYR A 369 -1.66 -18.91 4.59
N PHE A 370 -2.46 -18.05 3.93
CA PHE A 370 -3.68 -18.50 3.26
C PHE A 370 -3.41 -19.11 1.88
N TRP A 371 -2.46 -18.58 1.11
CA TRP A 371 -2.09 -19.13 -0.20
C TRP A 371 -1.55 -20.57 -0.09
N ASP A 372 -0.74 -20.89 0.92
CA ASP A 372 -0.28 -22.28 1.13
C ASP A 372 -1.48 -23.25 1.32
N GLN A 373 -2.49 -22.82 2.07
CA GLN A 373 -3.71 -23.61 2.25
C GLN A 373 -4.50 -23.79 0.97
N GLU A 374 -4.65 -22.72 0.17
CA GLU A 374 -5.31 -22.78 -1.13
C GLU A 374 -4.61 -23.73 -2.08
N MET A 375 -3.28 -23.65 -2.16
CA MET A 375 -2.47 -24.54 -2.99
C MET A 375 -2.60 -26.01 -2.54
N LYS A 376 -2.57 -26.27 -1.23
CA LYS A 376 -2.74 -27.63 -0.67
C LYS A 376 -4.16 -28.16 -0.89
N ASN A 377 -5.18 -27.31 -0.81
CA ASN A 377 -6.57 -27.69 -1.06
C ASN A 377 -6.82 -27.97 -2.55
N ALA A 378 -6.27 -27.15 -3.46
CA ALA A 378 -6.35 -27.39 -4.91
C ALA A 378 -5.70 -28.72 -5.30
N LYS A 379 -4.55 -29.08 -4.71
CA LYS A 379 -3.89 -30.38 -4.92
C LYS A 379 -4.70 -31.59 -4.44
N LYS A 380 -5.62 -31.43 -3.50
CA LYS A 380 -6.49 -32.52 -3.01
C LYS A 380 -7.74 -32.72 -3.87
N ALA A 381 -8.13 -31.70 -4.65
CA ALA A 381 -9.30 -31.72 -5.49
C ALA A 381 -9.03 -32.32 -6.89
N ASN A 382 -7.76 -32.32 -7.31
CA ASN A 382 -7.24 -33.00 -8.50
C ASN A 382 -6.72 -34.39 -8.13
#